data_AF-A0A2E7VAL3-F1
#
_entry.id   AF-A0A2E7VAL3-F1
#
_cell.length_a   1.000
_cell.length_b   1.000
_cell.length_c   1.000
_cell.angle_alpha   90.00
_cell.angle_beta   90.00
_cell.angle_gamma   90.00
#
_symmetry.space_group_name_H-M   'P 1'
#
loop_
_entity.id
_entity.type
_entity.pdbx_description
1 polymer ?
#
loop_
_entity_poly.entity_id
_entity_poly.type
_entity_poly.pdbx_seq_one_letter_code
_entity_poly.pdbx_strand_id
1 'polypeptide(L)' 'MTIHNQKGLHARAAAKFVNITNKFESEINVSRENENVSGKSIMGLLMLAAVKGTTIQITAHGNDA' A
#
# COMPACT_ATOMS: atom_id res chain seq x y z
N MET A 1 5.03 -8.98 2.71
CA MET A 1 4.08 -9.54 1.72
C MET A 1 4.65 -9.36 0.32
N THR A 2 4.43 -10.31 -0.60
CA THR A 2 4.91 -10.21 -1.99
C THR A 2 3.77 -9.82 -2.94
N ILE A 3 4.05 -8.93 -3.90
CA ILE A 3 3.07 -8.51 -4.91
C ILE A 3 2.96 -9.57 -6.03
N HIS A 4 1.76 -10.15 -6.20
CA HIS A 4 1.52 -11.18 -7.23
C HIS A 4 0.84 -10.64 -8.50
N ASN A 5 0.24 -9.45 -8.44
CA ASN A 5 -0.42 -8.85 -9.60
C ASN A 5 0.57 -8.67 -10.75
N GLN A 6 0.19 -9.12 -11.95
CA GLN A 6 1.04 -9.02 -13.14
C GLN A 6 1.49 -7.58 -13.44
N LYS A 7 0.60 -6.59 -13.22
CA LYS A 7 0.89 -5.16 -13.39
C LYS A 7 1.37 -4.48 -12.10
N GLY A 8 1.75 -5.24 -11.08
CA GLY A 8 2.10 -4.70 -9.76
C GLY A 8 0.93 -4.02 -9.04
N LEU A 9 1.24 -3.06 -8.17
CA LEU A 9 0.29 -2.19 -7.48
C LEU A 9 -0.21 -1.03 -8.37
N HIS A 10 -0.67 -1.38 -9.58
CA HIS A 10 -1.26 -0.46 -10.55
C HIS A 10 -2.53 0.24 -10.02
N ALA A 11 -2.97 1.30 -10.73
CA ALA A 11 -4.07 2.18 -10.31
C ALA A 11 -5.33 1.46 -9.79
N ARG A 12 -5.80 0.41 -10.48
CA ARG A 12 -6.97 -0.36 -10.02
C ARG A 12 -6.73 -1.09 -8.70
N ALA A 13 -5.56 -1.70 -8.52
CA ALA A 13 -5.21 -2.38 -7.28
C ALA A 13 -4.97 -1.37 -6.14
N ALA A 14 -4.27 -0.27 -6.42
CA ALA A 14 -4.04 0.82 -5.49
C ALA A 14 -5.36 1.46 -5.03
N ALA A 15 -6.29 1.75 -5.94
CA ALA A 15 -7.61 2.27 -5.58
C ALA A 15 -8.40 1.33 -4.67
N LYS A 16 -8.36 0.01 -4.93
CA LYS A 16 -8.98 -0.98 -4.04
C LYS A 16 -8.35 -0.99 -2.65
N PHE A 17 -7.03 -0.92 -2.58
CA PHE A 17 -6.30 -0.86 -1.32
C PHE A 17 -6.69 0.38 -0.53
N VAL A 18 -6.63 1.56 -1.15
CA VAL A 18 -7.00 2.86 -0.53
C VAL A 18 -8.45 2.87 -0.06
N ASN A 19 -9.38 2.32 -0.85
CA ASN A 19 -10.78 2.23 -0.45
C ASN A 19 -11.00 1.36 0.79
N ILE A 20 -10.12 0.39 1.04
CA ILE A 20 -10.17 -0.45 2.25
C ILE A 20 -9.51 0.29 3.41
N THR A 21 -8.29 0.80 3.23
CA THR A 21 -7.53 1.47 4.29
C THR A 21 -8.19 2.74 4.79
N ASN A 22 -8.94 3.45 3.94
CA ASN A 22 -9.73 4.63 4.34
C ASN A 22 -10.92 4.32 5.27
N LYS A 23 -11.27 3.03 5.46
CA LYS A 23 -12.32 2.63 6.42
C LYS A 23 -11.81 2.54 7.85
N PHE A 24 -10.49 2.59 8.03
CA PHE A 24 -9.85 2.49 9.33
C PHE A 24 -9.39 3.86 9.81
N GLU A 25 -9.44 4.09 11.10
CA GLU A 25 -8.88 5.29 11.75
C GLU A 25 -7.35 5.20 11.80
N SER A 26 -6.81 4.00 11.98
CA SER A 26 -5.37 3.74 12.07
C SER A 26 -4.56 4.34 10.95
N GLU A 27 -3.36 4.79 11.29
CA GLU A 27 -2.34 5.13 10.32
C GLU A 27 -1.85 3.83 9.67
N ILE A 28 -2.01 3.72 8.36
CA ILE A 28 -1.57 2.56 7.59
C ILE A 28 -0.47 3.01 6.66
N ASN A 29 0.69 2.38 6.77
CA ASN A 29 1.87 2.67 5.97
C ASN A 29 2.28 1.45 5.14
N VAL A 30 2.76 1.70 3.93
CA VAL A 30 3.26 0.69 3.00
C VAL A 30 4.69 1.06 2.65
N SER A 31 5.62 0.17 2.96
CA SER A 31 7.03 0.38 2.69
C SER A 31 7.59 -0.63 1.70
N ARG A 32 8.55 -0.16 0.92
CA ARG A 32 9.35 -0.93 -0.02
C ARG A 32 10.78 -0.41 0.06
N GLU A 33 11.72 -1.25 0.48
CA GLU A 33 13.12 -0.85 0.64
C GLU A 33 13.25 0.41 1.53
N ASN A 34 13.69 1.54 0.95
CA ASN A 34 13.86 2.82 1.66
C ASN A 34 12.67 3.78 1.46
N GLU A 35 11.65 3.40 0.70
CA GLU A 35 10.46 4.20 0.49
C GLU A 35 9.35 3.76 1.44
N ASN A 36 8.68 4.73 2.05
CA ASN A 36 7.53 4.53 2.90
C ASN A 36 6.43 5.53 2.51
N VAL A 37 5.24 5.03 2.25
CA VAL A 37 4.09 5.85 1.82
C VAL A 37 2.85 5.53 2.64
N SER A 38 1.97 6.51 2.78
CA SER A 38 0.66 6.27 3.38
C SER A 38 -0.15 5.30 2.52
N GLY A 39 -0.64 4.24 3.14
CA GLY A 39 -1.58 3.29 2.56
C GLY A 39 -2.96 3.88 2.24
N LYS A 40 -3.23 5.11 2.70
CA LYS A 40 -4.45 5.89 2.39
C LYS A 40 -4.25 6.83 1.18
N SER A 41 -3.04 6.96 0.65
CA SER A 41 -2.73 7.82 -0.51
C SER A 41 -2.57 7.00 -1.79
N ILE A 42 -3.51 7.16 -2.73
CA ILE A 42 -3.42 6.48 -4.04
C ILE A 42 -2.16 6.90 -4.80
N MET A 43 -1.80 8.19 -4.74
CA MET A 43 -0.61 8.70 -5.42
C MET A 43 0.65 8.11 -4.80
N GLY A 44 0.73 8.02 -3.47
CA GLY A 44 1.86 7.39 -2.78
C GLY A 44 2.07 5.93 -3.21
N LEU A 45 0.98 5.15 -3.25
CA LEU A 45 1.05 3.75 -3.68
C LEU A 45 1.46 3.58 -5.15
N LEU A 46 1.04 4.50 -6.02
CA LEU A 46 1.47 4.50 -7.43
C LEU A 46 2.95 4.85 -7.58
N MET A 47 3.45 5.79 -6.77
CA MET A 47 4.85 6.21 -6.79
C MET A 47 5.80 5.18 -6.17
N LEU A 48 5.33 4.36 -5.22
CA LEU A 48 6.10 3.25 -4.60
C LEU A 48 6.62 2.22 -5.63
N ALA A 49 6.06 2.23 -6.84
CA ALA A 49 6.47 1.41 -7.98
C ALA A 49 6.58 -0.09 -7.64
N ALA A 50 5.66 -0.60 -6.81
CA ALA A 50 5.66 -1.99 -6.36
C ALA A 50 5.20 -2.93 -7.47
N VAL A 51 6.15 -3.39 -8.29
CA VAL A 51 5.95 -4.31 -9.41
C VAL A 51 5.72 -5.75 -8.93
N LYS A 52 5.39 -6.67 -9.84
CA LYS A 52 5.26 -8.10 -9.52
C LYS A 52 6.56 -8.64 -8.92
N GLY A 53 6.46 -9.41 -7.84
CA GLY A 53 7.60 -10.00 -7.15
C GLY A 53 8.24 -9.07 -6.12
N THR A 54 7.87 -7.79 -6.08
CA THR A 54 8.32 -6.87 -5.04
C THR A 54 7.77 -7.32 -3.68
N THR A 55 8.64 -7.34 -2.67
CA THR A 55 8.24 -7.49 -1.28
C THR A 55 7.98 -6.12 -0.69
N ILE A 56 6.80 -5.95 -0.11
CA ILE A 56 6.41 -4.77 0.65
C ILE A 56 6.15 -5.17 2.10
N GLN A 57 6.28 -4.19 2.99
CA GLN A 57 5.82 -4.29 4.37
C GLN A 57 4.64 -3.33 4.55
N ILE A 58 3.64 -3.80 5.30
CA ILE A 58 2.48 -2.99 5.67
C ILE A 58 2.50 -2.90 7.18
N THR A 59 2.39 -1.69 7.71
CA THR A 59 2.26 -1.42 9.14
C THR A 59 0.97 -0.66 9.39
N ALA A 60 0.31 -0.96 10.50
CA ALA A 60 -0.85 -0.25 10.99
C ALA A 60 -0.57 0.21 12.43
N HIS A 61 -0.91 1.45 12.75
CA HIS A 61 -0.80 2.01 14.09
C HIS A 61 -2.04 2.83 14.42
N GLY A 62 -2.75 2.44 15.47
CA GLY A 62 -3.99 3.05 15.90
C GLY A 62 -4.88 2.08 16.64
N ASN A 63 -6.07 2.54 17.02
CA ASN A 63 -6.98 1.80 17.89
C ASN A 63 -7.66 0.60 17.20
N ASP A 64 -7.68 0.61 15.86
CA ASP A 64 -8.29 -0.41 14.99
C ASP A 64 -7.26 -1.09 14.08
N ALA A 65 -5.99 -1.13 14.52
CA ALA A 65 -4.84 -1.71 13.82
C ALA A 65 -4.77 -3.24 13.88
#